data_AF-A0A441VDT7-F1
#
_entry.id   AF-A0A441VDT7-F1
#
_cell.length_a   1.000
_cell.length_b   1.000
_cell.length_c   1.000
_cell.angle_alpha   90.00
_cell.angle_beta   90.00
_cell.angle_gamma   90.00
#
_symmetry.space_group_name_H-M   'P 1'
#
loop_
_entity.id
_entity.type
_entity.pdbx_description
1 polymer ?
#
loop_
_entity_poly.entity_id
_entity_poly.type
_entity_poly.pdbx_seq_one_letter_code
_entity_poly.pdbx_strand_id
1 'polypeptide(L)' 'LPADDPTRRRPDISLAKEILKWEPKVKLGDGLIKTTEYFNSLI' A
#
# COMPACT_ATOMS: atom_id res chain seq x y z
N LEU A 1 -6.16 14.47 -13.30
CA LEU A 1 -5.84 13.05 -13.55
C LEU A 1 -5.82 12.86 -15.07
N PRO A 2 -4.87 12.10 -15.61
CA PRO A 2 -4.96 11.54 -16.96
C PRO A 2 -6.38 11.03 -17.27
N ALA A 3 -6.83 11.11 -18.52
CA ALA A 3 -8.21 10.75 -18.89
C ALA A 3 -8.56 9.28 -18.57
N ASP A 4 -7.54 8.42 -18.47
CA ASP A 4 -7.61 7.00 -18.17
C ASP A 4 -7.47 6.67 -16.67
N ASP A 5 -7.26 7.66 -15.82
CA ASP A 5 -7.00 7.40 -14.40
C ASP A 5 -8.30 7.21 -13.61
N PRO A 6 -8.53 6.03 -13.00
CA PRO A 6 -9.69 5.80 -12.16
C PRO A 6 -9.66 6.72 -10.92
N THR A 7 -10.80 7.33 -10.66
CA THR A 7 -11.01 8.27 -9.55
C THR A 7 -11.00 7.58 -8.18
N ARG A 8 -11.13 6.26 -8.14
CA ARG A 8 -11.11 5.46 -6.90
C ARG A 8 -10.49 4.09 -7.14
N ARG A 9 -9.61 3.68 -6.22
CA ARG A 9 -9.06 2.32 -6.16
C ARG A 9 -9.22 1.81 -4.73
N ARG A 10 -9.91 0.67 -4.57
CA ARG A 10 -10.05 -0.04 -3.29
C ARG A 10 -10.19 -1.54 -3.57
N PRO A 11 -9.10 -2.31 -3.59
CA PRO A 11 -9.18 -3.74 -3.87
C PRO A 11 -9.91 -4.47 -2.74
N ASP A 12 -10.76 -5.43 -3.10
CA ASP A 12 -11.23 -6.46 -2.18
C ASP A 12 -10.14 -7.54 -2.10
N ILE A 13 -9.72 -7.86 -0.87
CA ILE A 13 -8.65 -8.83 -0.60
C ILE A 13 -9.16 -10.08 0.11
N SER A 14 -10.48 -10.30 0.15
CA SER A 14 -11.10 -11.43 0.86
C SER A 14 -10.57 -12.79 0.39
N LEU A 15 -10.35 -12.94 -0.92
CA LEU A 15 -9.81 -14.18 -1.50
C LEU A 15 -8.39 -14.50 -1.00
N ALA A 16 -7.51 -13.49 -0.91
CA ALA A 16 -6.15 -13.67 -0.42
C ALA A 16 -6.14 -14.00 1.09
N LYS A 17 -7.05 -13.43 1.86
CA LYS A 17 -7.23 -13.78 3.28
C LYS A 17 -7.70 -15.22 3.45
N GLU A 18 -8.63 -15.66 2.62
CA GLU A 18 -9.21 -17.00 2.74
C GLU A 18 -8.23 -18.10 2.33
N ILE A 19 -7.65 -17.98 1.13
CA ILE A 19 -6.84 -19.03 0.51
C ILE A 19 -5.40 -18.98 1.02
N LEU A 20 -4.80 -17.78 1.04
CA LEU A 20 -3.38 -17.60 1.32
C LEU A 20 -3.10 -17.28 2.79
N LYS A 21 -4.16 -17.07 3.60
CA LYS A 21 -4.05 -16.56 4.97
C LYS A 21 -3.21 -15.27 5.03
N TRP A 22 -3.30 -14.47 3.96
CA TRP A 22 -2.48 -13.28 3.78
C TRP A 22 -3.31 -12.01 3.97
N GLU A 23 -2.70 -11.03 4.65
CA GLU A 23 -3.21 -9.67 4.73
C GLU A 23 -2.07 -8.66 4.94
N PRO A 24 -2.28 -7.37 4.62
CA PRO A 24 -1.31 -6.32 4.92
C PRO A 24 -1.03 -6.23 6.43
N LYS A 25 0.25 -6.31 6.80
CA LYS A 25 0.69 -6.25 8.21
C LYS A 25 1.22 -4.88 8.62
N VAL A 26 1.50 -4.01 7.65
CA VAL A 26 2.10 -2.69 7.87
C VAL A 26 1.00 -1.64 7.72
N LYS A 27 0.81 -0.80 8.74
CA LYS A 27 -0.11 0.33 8.65
C LYS A 27 0.45 1.39 7.71
N LEU A 28 -0.43 2.19 7.11
CA LEU A 28 -0.03 3.24 6.17
C LEU A 28 1.01 4.20 6.78
N GLY A 29 0.75 4.71 8.00
CA GLY A 29 1.66 5.64 8.67
C GLY A 29 3.06 5.04 8.90
N ASP A 30 3.12 3.81 9.41
CA ASP A 30 4.38 3.10 9.67
C ASP A 30 5.18 2.89 8.38
N GLY A 31 4.49 2.59 7.27
CA GLY A 31 5.11 2.46 5.96
C GLY A 31 5.68 3.78 5.45
N LEU A 32 4.90 4.87 5.54
CA LEU A 32 5.31 6.20 5.06
C LEU A 32 6.52 6.75 5.81
N ILE A 33 6.61 6.53 7.13
CA ILE A 33 7.76 6.94 7.93
C ILE A 33 9.03 6.23 7.42
N LYS A 34 8.99 4.89 7.31
CA LYS A 34 10.13 4.10 6.81
C LYS A 34 10.56 4.51 5.40
N THR A 35 9.59 4.79 4.52
CA THR A 35 9.89 5.25 3.15
C THR A 35 10.58 6.62 3.17
N THR A 36 10.12 7.54 4.00
CA THR A 36 10.74 8.87 4.13
C THR A 36 12.15 8.77 4.69
N GLU A 37 12.34 7.97 5.74
CA GLU A 37 13.66 7.70 6.35
C GLU A 37 14.65 7.13 5.33
N TYR A 38 14.21 6.16 4.52
CA TYR A 38 15.02 5.61 3.43
C TYR A 38 15.50 6.71 2.47
N PHE A 39 14.60 7.56 1.98
CA PHE A 39 14.99 8.63 1.05
C PHE A 39 15.85 9.71 1.71
N ASN A 40 15.62 10.03 2.98
CA ASN A 40 16.48 10.95 3.74
C ASN A 40 17.91 10.41 3.88
N SER A 41 18.10 9.08 3.90
CA SER A 41 19.44 8.48 4.00
C SER A 41 20.22 8.45 2.68
N LEU A 42 19.59 8.79 1.55
CA LEU A 42 20.20 8.81 0.23
C LEU A 42 20.77 10.17 -0.18
N ILE A 43 20.53 11.21 0.63
CA ILE A 43 20.96 12.59 0.42
C ILE A 43 22.05 12.92 1.44
#